data_AF-A0A2V9L4I9-F1
#
_entry.id   AF-A0A2V9L4I9-F1
#
_cell.length_a   1.000
_cell.length_b   1.000
_cell.length_c   1.000
_cell.angle_alpha   90.00
_cell.angle_beta   90.00
_cell.angle_gamma   90.00
#
_symmetry.space_group_name_H-M   'P 1'
#
loop_
_entity.id
_entity.type
_entity.pdbx_description
1 polymer ?
#
loop_
_entity_poly.entity_id
_entity_poly.type
_entity_poly.pdbx_seq_one_letter_code
_entity_poly.pdbx_strand_id
1 'polypeptide(L)'
;MTRRTILAGSIGLAAGAATTAPFLLPRYDADCRPPRSRVAILHTADYSEGLARILFDGMRLFNLPLSGKSVLLKPNLVDHIPGAHINTHPTLVAAAVECFKRLGARSVLVAEGPGHQRDTHLVVLQTGLLEQLGRVTTRFIDLNRDCVVKTRLRADYSSLHH
;
A
#
# COMPACT_ATOMS: atom_id res chain seq x y z
N MET A 1 -33.80 49.05 40.83
CA MET A 1 -33.45 47.74 41.43
C MET A 1 -32.05 47.35 40.97
N THR A 2 -31.25 46.86 41.90
CA THR A 2 -29.78 46.94 41.92
C THR A 2 -29.13 45.70 41.31
N ARG A 3 -28.05 45.88 40.55
CA ARG A 3 -27.16 44.84 40.04
C ARG A 3 -26.49 44.08 41.20
N ARG A 4 -26.64 42.75 41.28
CA ARG A 4 -25.73 41.83 42.01
C ARG A 4 -25.71 40.44 41.36
N THR A 5 -24.57 40.16 40.71
CA THR A 5 -23.75 38.94 40.73
C THR A 5 -24.43 37.57 40.73
N ILE A 6 -24.20 36.75 39.69
CA ILE A 6 -23.66 35.38 39.84
C ILE A 6 -22.73 35.09 38.64
N LEU A 7 -21.44 34.98 38.95
CA LEU A 7 -20.41 34.34 38.13
C LEU A 7 -20.19 32.97 38.76
N ALA A 8 -20.67 31.89 38.15
CA ALA A 8 -20.24 30.52 38.47
C ALA A 8 -20.73 29.55 37.40
N GLY A 9 -19.79 28.84 36.75
CA GLY A 9 -20.10 27.57 36.11
C GLY A 9 -19.87 27.50 34.59
N SER A 10 -18.61 27.60 34.16
CA SER A 10 -18.22 27.06 32.85
C SER A 10 -16.76 26.60 32.86
N ILE A 11 -16.42 25.71 33.79
CA ILE A 11 -15.23 24.84 33.72
C ILE A 11 -15.77 23.40 33.83
N GLY A 12 -16.24 22.84 32.73
CA GLY A 12 -16.88 21.52 32.78
C GLY A 12 -17.09 20.81 31.45
N LEU A 13 -16.58 21.31 30.33
CA LEU A 13 -16.74 20.64 29.03
C LEU A 13 -15.43 20.15 28.39
N ALA A 14 -14.26 20.57 28.90
CA ALA A 14 -12.98 20.11 28.35
C ALA A 14 -12.56 18.71 28.83
N ALA A 15 -13.09 18.23 29.96
CA ALA A 15 -12.67 16.95 30.56
C ALA A 15 -13.27 15.71 29.87
N GLY A 16 -14.40 15.84 29.16
CA GLY A 16 -15.06 14.70 28.50
C GLY A 16 -14.50 14.33 27.12
N ALA A 17 -13.86 15.28 26.43
CA ALA A 17 -13.28 15.04 25.11
C ALA A 17 -11.91 14.34 25.19
N ALA A 18 -11.16 14.55 26.27
CA ALA A 18 -9.83 13.97 26.44
C ALA A 18 -9.86 12.47 26.80
N THR A 19 -10.92 11.99 27.46
CA THR A 19 -11.03 10.60 27.93
C THR A 19 -11.54 9.63 26.84
N THR A 20 -12.13 10.13 25.76
CA THR A 20 -12.65 9.33 24.63
C THR A 20 -11.70 9.28 23.43
N ALA A 21 -10.75 10.21 23.34
CA ALA A 21 -9.73 10.24 22.28
C ALA A 21 -8.95 8.92 22.09
N PRO A 22 -8.50 8.19 23.14
CA PRO A 22 -7.78 6.92 22.93
C PRO A 22 -8.66 5.75 22.45
N PHE A 23 -9.99 5.90 22.45
CA PHE A 23 -10.91 4.92 21.87
C PHE A 23 -11.24 5.21 20.39
N LEU A 24 -10.97 6.42 19.91
CA LEU A 24 -11.19 6.83 18.52
C LEU A 24 -9.95 6.65 17.63
N LEU A 25 -8.77 6.53 18.23
CA LEU A 25 -7.54 6.24 17.50
C LEU A 25 -7.42 4.73 17.28
N PRO A 26 -7.15 4.26 16.04
CA PRO A 26 -7.01 2.84 15.78
C PRO A 26 -5.91 2.25 16.66
N ARG A 27 -6.22 1.16 17.36
CA ARG A 27 -5.26 0.37 18.13
C ARG A 27 -4.50 -0.51 17.17
N TYR A 28 -3.30 -0.11 16.83
CA TYR A 28 -2.47 -0.81 15.87
C TYR A 28 -1.67 -1.98 16.49
N ASP A 29 -1.72 -2.14 17.81
CA ASP A 29 -1.23 -3.27 18.58
C ASP A 29 -2.17 -4.50 18.53
N ALA A 30 -3.42 -4.32 18.10
CA ALA A 30 -4.38 -5.39 17.94
C ALA A 30 -4.37 -5.97 16.51
N ASP A 31 -4.35 -7.30 16.39
CA ASP A 31 -4.60 -7.98 15.12
C ASP A 31 -6.04 -7.72 14.69
N CYS A 32 -6.22 -6.75 13.79
CA CYS A 32 -7.52 -6.36 13.24
C CYS A 32 -7.93 -7.25 12.04
N ARG A 33 -7.17 -8.30 11.72
CA ARG A 33 -7.55 -9.22 10.65
C ARG A 33 -8.75 -10.06 11.08
N PRO A 34 -9.68 -10.35 10.17
CA PRO A 34 -10.76 -11.29 10.46
C PRO A 34 -10.19 -12.68 10.77
N PRO A 35 -10.86 -13.49 11.61
CA PRO A 35 -10.41 -14.85 11.94
C PRO A 35 -10.32 -15.78 10.73
N ARG A 36 -11.00 -15.42 9.63
CA ARG A 36 -10.91 -16.11 8.33
C ARG A 36 -10.66 -15.07 7.25
N SER A 37 -9.57 -15.24 6.52
CA SER A 37 -9.28 -14.42 5.34
C SER A 37 -10.06 -14.93 4.13
N ARG A 38 -10.59 -14.01 3.33
CA ARG A 38 -11.08 -14.36 1.99
C ARG A 38 -9.87 -14.56 1.09
N VAL A 39 -9.87 -15.64 0.31
CA VAL A 39 -8.80 -15.99 -0.62
C VAL A 39 -9.43 -16.35 -1.95
N ALA A 40 -8.82 -15.90 -3.05
CA ALA A 40 -9.18 -16.30 -4.40
C ALA A 40 -7.96 -16.94 -5.04
N ILE A 41 -8.15 -18.12 -5.64
CA ILE A 41 -7.14 -18.82 -6.43
C ILE A 41 -7.63 -18.74 -7.87
N LEU A 42 -6.85 -18.10 -8.73
CA LEU A 42 -7.21 -17.84 -10.13
C LEU A 42 -6.20 -18.57 -11.01
N HIS A 43 -6.71 -19.32 -11.98
CA HIS A 43 -5.88 -20.07 -12.90
C HIS A 43 -5.54 -19.22 -14.14
N THR A 44 -4.28 -19.26 -14.55
CA THR A 44 -3.80 -18.82 -15.86
C THR A 44 -2.77 -19.82 -16.37
N ALA A 45 -2.74 -20.09 -17.67
CA ALA A 45 -1.76 -21.00 -18.26
C ALA A 45 -0.38 -20.34 -18.39
N ASP A 46 -0.36 -19.01 -18.55
CA ASP A 46 0.83 -18.23 -18.86
C ASP A 46 0.69 -16.77 -18.38
N TYR A 47 1.82 -16.04 -18.38
CA TYR A 47 1.90 -14.62 -18.02
C TYR A 47 1.77 -13.70 -19.26
N SER A 48 0.59 -13.68 -19.87
CA SER A 48 0.27 -12.85 -21.04
C SER A 48 -0.72 -11.71 -20.76
N GLU A 49 -1.14 -11.00 -21.81
CA GLU A 49 -2.09 -9.88 -21.74
C GLU A 49 -3.45 -10.27 -21.14
N GLY A 50 -3.86 -11.54 -21.21
CA GLY A 50 -5.09 -12.03 -20.57
C GLY A 50 -5.09 -11.92 -19.05
N LEU A 51 -3.90 -11.78 -18.43
CA LEU A 51 -3.73 -11.71 -16.99
C LEU A 51 -4.44 -10.51 -16.36
N ALA A 52 -4.51 -9.37 -17.05
CA ALA A 52 -5.23 -8.19 -16.56
C ALA A 52 -6.71 -8.48 -16.34
N ARG A 53 -7.35 -9.23 -17.23
CA ARG A 53 -8.76 -9.61 -17.08
C ARG A 53 -8.96 -10.55 -15.89
N ILE A 54 -8.15 -11.60 -15.80
CA ILE A 54 -8.22 -12.58 -14.71
C ILE A 54 -8.03 -11.87 -13.36
N LEU A 55 -7.01 -11.01 -13.27
CA LEU A 55 -6.71 -10.28 -12.05
C LEU A 55 -7.82 -9.29 -11.69
N PHE A 56 -8.39 -8.58 -12.68
CA PHE A 56 -9.49 -7.66 -12.46
C PHE A 56 -10.72 -8.37 -11.90
N ASP A 57 -11.13 -9.49 -12.51
CA ASP A 57 -12.28 -10.29 -12.08
C ASP A 57 -12.04 -10.83 -10.66
N GLY A 58 -10.83 -11.29 -10.37
CA GLY A 58 -10.40 -11.69 -9.03
C GLY A 58 -10.48 -10.58 -7.99
N MET A 59 -9.95 -9.40 -8.29
CA MET A 59 -9.95 -8.25 -7.38
C MET A 59 -11.38 -7.78 -7.05
N ARG A 60 -12.31 -7.90 -7.99
CA ARG A 60 -13.74 -7.55 -7.78
C ARG A 60 -14.40 -8.40 -6.70
N LEU A 61 -13.94 -9.63 -6.47
CA LEU A 61 -14.43 -10.47 -5.38
C LEU A 61 -14.22 -9.83 -4.00
N PHE A 62 -13.26 -8.91 -3.89
CA PHE A 62 -12.82 -8.34 -2.61
C PHE A 62 -13.44 -6.98 -2.26
N ASN A 63 -14.15 -6.30 -3.17
CA ASN A 63 -14.73 -4.98 -2.94
C ASN A 63 -13.74 -3.98 -2.31
N LEU A 64 -12.51 -3.93 -2.84
CA LEU A 64 -11.43 -3.10 -2.29
C LEU A 64 -11.82 -1.60 -2.34
N PRO A 65 -11.67 -0.83 -1.24
CA PRO A 65 -12.07 0.59 -1.17
C PRO A 65 -11.02 1.51 -1.83
N LEU A 66 -10.81 1.34 -3.14
CA LEU A 66 -9.73 1.96 -3.89
C LEU A 66 -10.06 3.36 -4.42
N SER A 67 -11.35 3.72 -4.47
CA SER A 67 -11.79 5.00 -5.01
C SER A 67 -11.07 6.19 -4.37
N GLY A 68 -10.39 6.99 -5.19
CA GLY A 68 -9.65 8.17 -4.75
C GLY A 68 -8.36 7.88 -3.96
N LYS A 69 -7.96 6.60 -3.79
CA LYS A 69 -6.76 6.23 -3.05
C LYS A 69 -5.50 6.32 -3.90
N SER A 70 -4.38 6.57 -3.24
CA SER A 70 -3.05 6.40 -3.82
C SER A 70 -2.53 5.03 -3.41
N VAL A 71 -2.18 4.21 -4.39
CA VAL A 71 -1.74 2.81 -4.21
C VAL A 71 -0.25 2.71 -4.53
N LEU A 72 0.50 2.04 -3.66
CA LEU A 72 1.88 1.62 -3.91
C LEU A 72 1.89 0.11 -4.14
N LEU A 73 2.42 -0.33 -5.27
CA LEU A 73 2.70 -1.72 -5.54
C LEU A 73 4.17 -2.00 -5.31
N LYS A 74 4.43 -2.97 -4.43
CA LYS A 74 5.76 -3.45 -4.10
C LYS A 74 5.95 -4.86 -4.67
N PRO A 75 6.43 -5.00 -5.92
CA PRO A 75 6.76 -6.31 -6.46
C PRO A 75 7.96 -6.90 -5.71
N ASN A 76 8.13 -8.21 -5.78
CA ASN A 76 9.37 -8.85 -5.33
C ASN A 76 10.45 -8.67 -6.42
N LEU A 77 11.53 -7.97 -6.09
CA LEU A 77 12.76 -7.89 -6.88
C LEU A 77 13.94 -8.36 -6.02
N VAL A 78 14.78 -9.24 -6.57
CA VAL A 78 15.92 -9.84 -5.87
C VAL A 78 17.22 -9.56 -6.61
N ASP A 79 17.38 -10.14 -7.80
CA ASP A 79 18.55 -10.00 -8.67
C ASP A 79 18.17 -10.37 -10.11
N HIS A 80 19.09 -10.19 -11.06
CA HIS A 80 18.97 -10.73 -12.41
C HIS A 80 19.92 -11.92 -12.60
N ILE A 81 19.35 -13.12 -12.62
CA ILE A 81 20.05 -14.37 -12.95
C ILE A 81 19.39 -14.93 -14.23
N PRO A 82 20.11 -15.01 -15.37
CA PRO A 82 19.55 -15.52 -16.61
C PRO A 82 18.88 -16.89 -16.44
N GLY A 83 17.64 -17.01 -16.90
CA GLY A 83 16.85 -18.24 -16.79
C GLY A 83 16.22 -18.49 -15.41
N ALA A 84 16.52 -17.69 -14.38
CA ALA A 84 15.92 -17.84 -13.06
C ALA A 84 14.66 -16.97 -12.92
N HIS A 85 13.58 -17.58 -12.44
CA HIS A 85 12.30 -16.89 -12.18
C HIS A 85 12.17 -16.48 -10.71
N ILE A 86 13.08 -15.60 -10.25
CA ILE A 86 13.15 -15.15 -8.85
C ILE A 86 12.42 -13.83 -8.57
N ASN A 87 12.09 -13.08 -9.63
CA ASN A 87 11.38 -11.80 -9.55
C ASN A 87 9.89 -12.00 -9.86
N THR A 88 9.06 -11.08 -9.36
CA THR A 88 7.65 -11.01 -9.81
C THR A 88 7.61 -10.74 -11.31
N HIS A 89 6.80 -11.50 -12.07
CA HIS A 89 6.72 -11.35 -13.51
C HIS A 89 6.27 -9.92 -13.90
N PRO A 90 6.96 -9.21 -14.79
CA PRO A 90 6.68 -7.80 -15.09
C PRO A 90 5.26 -7.59 -15.66
N THR A 91 4.75 -8.52 -16.48
CA THR A 91 3.36 -8.52 -16.97
C THR A 91 2.34 -8.53 -15.83
N LEU A 92 2.59 -9.29 -14.74
CA LEU A 92 1.70 -9.30 -13.58
C LEU A 92 1.67 -7.96 -12.87
N VAL A 93 2.83 -7.29 -12.77
CA VAL A 93 2.93 -5.97 -12.16
C VAL A 93 2.15 -4.94 -12.99
N ALA A 94 2.33 -4.92 -14.31
CA ALA A 94 1.59 -4.02 -15.20
C ALA A 94 0.08 -4.29 -15.19
N ALA A 95 -0.33 -5.56 -15.23
CA ALA A 95 -1.73 -5.96 -15.09
C ALA A 95 -2.34 -5.47 -13.76
N ALA A 96 -1.60 -5.58 -12.65
CA ALA A 96 -2.05 -5.07 -11.36
C ALA A 96 -2.22 -3.55 -11.39
N VAL A 97 -1.27 -2.81 -11.96
CA VAL A 97 -1.37 -1.34 -12.14
C VAL A 97 -2.66 -0.98 -12.89
N GLU A 98 -2.93 -1.64 -14.02
CA GLU A 98 -4.14 -1.40 -14.81
C GLU A 98 -5.41 -1.67 -13.98
N CYS A 99 -5.46 -2.81 -13.29
CA CYS A 99 -6.59 -3.18 -12.44
C CYS A 99 -6.86 -2.15 -11.35
N PHE A 100 -5.83 -1.70 -10.61
CA PHE A 100 -6.01 -0.70 -9.56
C PHE A 100 -6.52 0.63 -10.13
N LYS A 101 -6.00 1.09 -11.29
CA LYS A 101 -6.52 2.27 -11.99
C LYS A 101 -7.99 2.09 -12.38
N ARG A 102 -8.33 0.96 -13.00
CA ARG A 102 -9.71 0.61 -13.41
C ARG A 102 -10.69 0.51 -12.24
N LEU A 103 -10.21 0.11 -11.05
CA LEU A 103 -11.00 0.04 -9.82
C LEU A 103 -11.12 1.40 -9.09
N GLY A 104 -10.63 2.50 -9.70
CA GLY A 104 -10.85 3.86 -9.21
C GLY A 104 -9.73 4.43 -8.33
N ALA A 105 -8.56 3.77 -8.26
CA ALA A 105 -7.40 4.38 -7.63
C ALA A 105 -7.05 5.71 -8.33
N ARG A 106 -6.85 6.77 -7.55
CA ARG A 106 -6.41 8.08 -8.07
C ARG A 106 -5.02 8.01 -8.67
N SER A 107 -4.14 7.23 -8.05
CA SER A 107 -2.76 7.06 -8.51
C SER A 107 -2.24 5.68 -8.13
N VAL A 108 -1.43 5.08 -9.00
CA VAL A 108 -0.76 3.81 -8.74
C VAL A 108 0.72 3.98 -9.06
N LEU A 109 1.57 3.72 -8.07
CA LEU A 109 3.02 3.75 -8.18
C LEU A 109 3.57 2.33 -8.01
N VAL A 110 4.68 2.04 -8.68
CA VAL A 110 5.44 0.81 -8.44
C VAL A 110 6.74 1.21 -7.79
N ALA A 111 7.08 0.61 -6.65
CA ALA A 111 8.31 0.91 -5.97
C ALA A 111 8.88 -0.32 -5.31
N GLU A 112 10.20 -0.47 -5.38
CA GLU A 112 10.90 -1.50 -4.64
C GLU A 112 12.34 -1.10 -4.31
N GLY A 113 12.90 -1.67 -3.25
CA GLY A 113 14.31 -1.55 -2.86
C GLY A 113 14.93 -2.93 -2.60
N PRO A 114 15.45 -3.62 -3.64
CA PRO A 114 16.06 -4.93 -3.46
C PRO A 114 17.30 -4.85 -2.55
N GLY A 115 17.46 -5.84 -1.67
CA GLY A 115 18.61 -5.90 -0.75
C GLY A 115 19.83 -6.66 -1.30
N HIS A 116 19.63 -7.55 -2.28
CA HIS A 116 20.69 -8.43 -2.79
C HIS A 116 21.49 -7.78 -3.91
N GLN A 117 20.82 -7.18 -4.89
CA GLN A 117 21.47 -6.42 -5.96
C GLN A 117 21.47 -4.92 -5.65
N ARG A 118 22.65 -4.30 -5.68
CA ARG A 118 22.81 -2.86 -5.38
C ARG A 118 22.42 -1.96 -6.55
N ASP A 119 22.48 -2.47 -7.77
CA ASP A 119 22.01 -1.77 -8.96
C ASP A 119 20.56 -2.16 -9.26
N THR A 120 19.62 -1.50 -8.58
CA THR A 120 18.19 -1.68 -8.83
C THR A 120 17.82 -1.39 -10.29
N HIS A 121 18.45 -0.39 -10.90
CA HIS A 121 18.16 0.01 -12.28
C HIS A 121 18.47 -1.13 -13.26
N LEU A 122 19.60 -1.81 -13.07
CA LEU A 122 19.93 -3.02 -13.83
C LEU A 122 18.87 -4.09 -13.70
N VAL A 123 18.39 -4.40 -12.48
CA VAL A 123 17.36 -5.44 -12.26
C VAL A 123 16.06 -5.08 -12.98
N VAL A 124 15.58 -3.84 -12.84
CA VAL A 124 14.31 -3.43 -13.44
C VAL A 124 14.40 -3.38 -14.97
N LEU A 125 15.58 -3.06 -15.53
CA LEU A 125 15.84 -3.13 -16.97
C LEU A 125 15.86 -4.58 -17.47
N GLN A 126 16.68 -5.44 -16.85
CA GLN A 126 16.89 -6.83 -17.29
C GLN A 126 15.63 -7.70 -17.11
N THR A 127 14.80 -7.39 -16.13
CA THR A 127 13.51 -8.07 -15.94
C THR A 127 12.44 -7.62 -16.94
N GLY A 128 12.68 -6.60 -17.77
CA GLY A 128 11.68 -6.03 -18.66
C GLY A 128 10.59 -5.23 -17.93
N LEU A 129 10.77 -4.96 -16.63
CA LEU A 129 9.77 -4.25 -15.83
C LEU A 129 9.59 -2.80 -16.32
N LEU A 130 10.66 -2.10 -16.70
CA LEU A 130 10.54 -0.74 -17.24
C LEU A 130 9.67 -0.69 -18.50
N GLU A 131 9.81 -1.66 -19.41
CA GLU A 131 9.01 -1.73 -20.63
C GLU A 131 7.53 -1.91 -20.31
N GLN A 132 7.20 -2.87 -19.43
CA GLN A 132 5.82 -3.16 -19.06
C GLN A 132 5.17 -1.98 -18.32
N LEU A 133 5.93 -1.27 -17.48
CA LEU A 133 5.43 -0.07 -16.80
C LEU A 133 5.21 1.12 -17.75
N GLY A 134 6.00 1.22 -18.83
CA GLY A 134 5.78 2.18 -19.91
C GLY A 134 4.41 2.00 -20.57
N ARG A 135 3.99 0.75 -20.82
CA ARG A 135 2.69 0.42 -21.44
C ARG A 135 1.50 0.90 -20.61
N VAL A 136 1.63 0.91 -19.29
CA VAL A 136 0.57 1.36 -18.37
C VAL A 136 0.79 2.77 -17.84
N THR A 137 1.77 3.51 -18.36
CA THR A 137 2.11 4.88 -17.96
C THR A 137 2.24 5.02 -16.44
N THR A 138 3.14 4.23 -15.85
CA THR A 138 3.47 4.30 -14.43
C THR A 138 4.98 4.27 -14.26
N ARG A 139 5.51 5.06 -13.32
CA ARG A 139 6.95 5.08 -13.02
C ARG A 139 7.32 4.03 -11.98
N PHE A 140 8.54 3.55 -12.07
CA PHE A 140 9.21 2.81 -11.01
C PHE A 140 9.92 3.78 -10.05
N ILE A 141 9.90 3.48 -8.75
CA ILE A 141 10.63 4.22 -7.70
C ILE A 141 11.58 3.26 -7.00
N ASP A 142 12.87 3.59 -6.98
CA ASP A 142 13.87 2.85 -6.20
C ASP A 142 13.85 3.33 -4.74
N LEU A 143 13.33 2.48 -3.85
CA LEU A 143 13.20 2.81 -2.43
C LEU A 143 14.55 2.92 -1.71
N ASN A 144 15.64 2.39 -2.27
CA ASN A 144 16.98 2.54 -1.72
C ASN A 144 17.62 3.90 -2.05
N ARG A 145 17.06 4.65 -3.00
CA ARG A 145 17.65 5.89 -3.53
C ARG A 145 16.74 7.11 -3.40
N ASP A 146 15.44 6.91 -3.26
CA ASP A 146 14.49 8.00 -3.09
C ASP A 146 14.59 8.65 -1.70
N CYS A 147 14.03 9.85 -1.57
CA CYS A 147 14.08 10.63 -0.34
C CYS A 147 13.28 9.96 0.78
N VAL A 148 13.95 9.67 1.89
CA VAL A 148 13.30 9.17 3.11
C VAL A 148 12.70 10.30 3.93
N VAL A 149 11.52 10.06 4.48
CA VAL A 149 10.86 10.99 5.41
C VAL A 149 10.60 10.27 6.73
N LYS A 150 11.09 10.84 7.83
CA LYS A 150 10.82 10.32 9.18
C LYS A 150 9.32 10.35 9.42
N THR A 151 8.74 9.17 9.60
CA THR A 151 7.30 9.00 9.81
C THR A 151 7.08 8.34 11.16
N ARG A 152 6.15 8.89 11.96
CA ARG A 152 5.72 8.22 13.19
C ARG A 152 4.97 6.96 12.81
N LEU A 153 5.50 5.79 13.22
CA LEU A 153 4.80 4.54 13.03
C LEU A 153 3.47 4.59 13.78
N ARG A 154 2.43 4.10 13.12
CA ARG A 154 1.11 3.99 13.73
C ARG A 154 1.01 2.76 14.64
N ALA A 155 1.82 1.74 14.33
CA ALA A 155 1.93 0.47 15.01
C ALA A 155 3.38 0.19 15.34
N ASP A 156 3.63 -0.54 16.43
CA ASP A 156 4.93 -1.14 16.67
C ASP A 156 4.82 -2.65 16.52
N TYR A 157 5.28 -3.18 15.39
CA TYR A 157 5.28 -4.62 15.09
C TYR A 157 6.69 -5.23 15.15
N SER A 158 7.71 -4.42 15.45
CA SER A 158 9.09 -4.87 15.60
C SER A 158 9.54 -4.55 17.02
N SER A 159 10.26 -5.43 17.71
CA SER A 159 10.87 -5.11 19.01
C SER A 159 12.03 -4.10 18.91
N LEU A 160 12.16 -3.40 17.78
CA LEU A 160 13.18 -2.39 17.52
C LEU A 160 12.70 -1.06 18.11
N HIS A 161 13.04 -0.83 19.37
CA HIS A 161 12.83 0.46 20.03
C HIS A 161 13.83 1.48 19.48
N HIS A 162 13.34 2.62 18.99
CA HIS A 162 14.14 3.77 18.55
C HIS A 162 14.30 4.81 19.66
#